data_AF-A0A850G6K5-F1
#
_entry.id   AF-A0A850G6K5-F1
#
_cell.length_a   1.000
_cell.length_b   1.000
_cell.length_c   1.000
_cell.angle_alpha   90.00
_cell.angle_beta   90.00
_cell.angle_gamma   90.00
#
_symmetry.space_group_name_H-M   'P 1'
#
loop_
_entity.id
_entity.type
_entity.pdbx_description
1 polymer ?
#
loop_
_entity_poly.entity_id
_entity_poly.type
_entity_poly.pdbx_seq_one_letter_code
_entity_poly.pdbx_strand_id
1 'polypeptide(L)'
;MVPAAPPAAEGQAAEDRWLSELRRWLHLGRRGVIILVRDARRARLRALVETLEAVDPSLELVTDPGVLTELEPGALVLLVLRRATLDWLNLNRPLFAARSLRVVLWAEGELGTELKFLAPDLHDWVSHFVTCPPGVPDFAVEGLAQGLGWWPGVAWTGEGLELALGRLEAEREWVGPLSPSEDYARLVEVLTGAGERGVVWRSVDTMTALWRLRWAIAEARHRGPHVLDNPEIRAPGWYRVDAGQLSIDEVLALPGVDLRAAVAVELEPGVLAEGDGEVEEDARIEEVGLLRAVGPVMRGLHDSEEVARWRRKRIAEIRERAGSRSRDEQALFASLERDRAQWPRLWGSSWALFDCEYLLRRGEGNLDIDDMVSIAEGLGLRDVAARWCETRGGERPMAIPHPVKDISEIDKEMPVTISGRVDGAGIESSERSIMVTGEVVGWEMSRSWRLALIHALGVGVNAPEQLLPFAVEVLDSARAQLGEADPHYLFIGRILGLVAGAFGELDWAYAVLLDVAEVALREDYPLLRGADLECSVVVAMRGSFEQALDMVARSPVENEDARRAFEDFHRLTRAALGEPTAATPEGPLAAGEPLFDALQREGRMLLRMRAEGIGNLAARIAQG
;
A
#
# COMPACT_ATOMS: atom_id res chain seq x y z
N MET A 1 2.36 -15.02 21.25
CA MET A 1 0.99 -15.52 21.43
C MET A 1 0.13 -14.34 21.82
N VAL A 2 -0.58 -13.74 20.87
CA VAL A 2 -1.58 -12.71 21.16
C VAL A 2 -2.80 -13.46 21.74
N PRO A 3 -3.34 -13.08 22.90
CA PRO A 3 -4.56 -13.70 23.42
C PRO A 3 -5.69 -13.53 22.41
N ALA A 4 -6.50 -14.57 22.23
CA ALA A 4 -7.70 -14.49 21.40
C ALA A 4 -8.58 -13.32 21.89
N ALA A 5 -9.13 -12.53 20.95
CA ALA A 5 -10.00 -11.44 21.32
C ALA A 5 -11.25 -12.00 22.03
N PRO A 6 -11.75 -11.31 23.07
CA PRO A 6 -12.99 -11.70 23.72
C PRO A 6 -14.17 -11.58 22.74
N PRO A 7 -15.21 -12.43 22.86
CA PRO A 7 -16.40 -12.37 22.03
C PRO A 7 -17.10 -11.00 22.09
N ALA A 8 -17.83 -10.65 21.04
CA ALA A 8 -18.45 -9.33 20.84
C ALA A 8 -19.26 -8.80 22.04
N ALA A 9 -20.08 -9.66 22.65
CA ALA A 9 -20.89 -9.33 23.81
C ALA A 9 -20.05 -8.98 25.05
N GLU A 10 -18.87 -9.61 25.18
CA GLU A 10 -17.89 -9.24 26.20
C GLU A 10 -17.21 -7.90 25.87
N GLY A 11 -17.03 -7.58 24.59
CA GLY A 11 -16.53 -6.29 24.13
C GLY A 11 -17.41 -5.10 24.53
N GLN A 12 -18.73 -5.19 24.27
CA GLN A 12 -19.68 -4.12 24.65
C GLN A 12 -19.83 -4.02 26.17
N ALA A 13 -19.92 -5.16 26.87
CA ALA A 13 -19.99 -5.16 28.33
C ALA A 13 -18.69 -4.61 28.98
N ALA A 14 -17.53 -4.89 28.38
CA ALA A 14 -16.26 -4.31 28.81
C ALA A 14 -16.22 -2.80 28.56
N GLU A 15 -16.76 -2.33 27.44
CA GLU A 15 -16.90 -0.91 27.11
C GLU A 15 -17.75 -0.16 28.16
N ASP A 16 -18.94 -0.67 28.47
CA ASP A 16 -19.80 -0.04 29.48
C ASP A 16 -19.14 -0.04 30.86
N ARG A 17 -18.37 -1.09 31.17
CA ARG A 17 -17.73 -1.27 32.47
C ARG A 17 -16.58 -0.28 32.71
N TRP A 18 -15.65 -0.09 31.78
CA TRP A 18 -14.50 0.82 32.01
C TRP A 18 -14.93 2.29 32.04
N LEU A 19 -15.88 2.69 31.19
CA LEU A 19 -16.47 4.04 31.23
C LEU A 19 -17.25 4.28 32.53
N SER A 20 -18.02 3.29 32.99
CA SER A 20 -18.72 3.37 34.28
C SER A 20 -17.75 3.47 35.45
N GLU A 21 -16.63 2.75 35.40
CA GLU A 21 -15.56 2.83 36.39
C GLU A 21 -14.92 4.22 36.42
N LEU A 22 -14.59 4.80 35.26
CA LEU A 22 -14.10 6.18 35.13
C LEU A 22 -15.07 7.18 35.76
N ARG A 23 -16.36 7.11 35.40
CA ARG A 23 -17.41 7.99 35.96
C ARG A 23 -17.49 7.87 37.47
N ARG A 24 -17.43 6.64 38.01
CA ARG A 24 -17.46 6.40 39.45
C ARG A 24 -16.30 7.08 40.15
N TRP A 25 -15.08 6.93 39.64
CA TRP A 25 -13.88 7.53 40.25
C TRP A 25 -13.89 9.05 40.17
N LEU A 26 -14.32 9.63 39.05
CA LEU A 26 -14.52 11.07 38.91
C LEU A 26 -15.57 11.62 39.90
N HIS A 27 -16.64 10.87 40.16
CA HIS A 27 -17.66 11.28 41.14
C HIS A 27 -17.17 11.21 42.59
N LEU A 28 -16.35 10.22 42.93
CA LEU A 28 -15.76 10.07 44.27
C LEU A 28 -14.65 11.11 44.52
N GLY A 29 -13.83 11.37 43.51
CA GLY A 29 -12.74 12.34 43.53
C GLY A 29 -13.18 13.77 43.21
N ARG A 30 -14.19 14.30 43.93
CA ARG A 30 -14.82 15.60 43.64
C ARG A 30 -13.84 16.80 43.58
N ARG A 31 -12.62 16.66 44.12
CA ARG A 31 -11.53 17.64 44.05
C ARG A 31 -10.18 16.91 44.00
N GLY A 32 -9.38 17.16 42.96
CA GLY A 32 -8.01 16.64 42.89
C GLY A 32 -7.92 15.14 42.68
N VAL A 33 -8.32 14.64 41.51
CA VAL A 33 -8.17 13.21 41.15
C VAL A 33 -7.39 13.09 39.85
N ILE A 34 -6.50 12.11 39.80
CA ILE A 34 -5.75 11.77 38.58
C ILE A 34 -6.05 10.32 38.25
N ILE A 35 -6.58 10.07 37.06
CA ILE A 35 -6.89 8.73 36.56
C ILE A 35 -6.05 8.47 35.34
N LEU A 36 -5.28 7.39 35.31
CA LEU A 36 -4.53 6.97 34.14
C LEU A 36 -5.32 5.93 33.34
N VAL A 37 -5.61 6.24 32.09
CA VAL A 37 -6.09 5.27 31.11
C VAL A 37 -4.89 4.57 30.48
N ARG A 38 -4.71 3.30 30.80
CA ARG A 38 -3.64 2.44 30.26
C ARG A 38 -4.07 1.77 28.97
N ASP A 39 -3.08 1.45 28.13
CA ASP A 39 -3.26 0.76 26.86
C ASP A 39 -4.29 1.49 25.97
N ALA A 40 -4.26 2.82 26.02
CA ALA A 40 -5.30 3.64 25.42
C ALA A 40 -5.37 3.43 23.90
N ARG A 41 -6.59 3.25 23.38
CA ARG A 41 -6.87 2.96 21.96
C ARG A 41 -7.66 4.10 21.35
N ARG A 42 -7.17 4.66 20.25
CA ARG A 42 -7.81 5.76 19.51
C ARG A 42 -9.28 5.49 19.16
N ALA A 43 -9.62 4.23 18.87
CA ALA A 43 -10.98 3.77 18.62
C ALA A 43 -11.95 4.00 19.80
N ARG A 44 -11.44 4.26 21.01
CA ARG A 44 -12.23 4.51 22.22
C ARG A 44 -12.20 5.98 22.67
N LEU A 45 -11.43 6.83 21.99
CA LEU A 45 -11.23 8.22 22.41
C LEU A 45 -12.52 9.03 22.33
N ARG A 46 -13.32 8.84 21.26
CA ARG A 46 -14.61 9.51 21.12
C ARG A 46 -15.59 9.17 22.24
N ALA A 47 -15.81 7.88 22.48
CA ALA A 47 -16.70 7.40 23.55
C ALA A 47 -16.23 7.89 24.94
N LEU A 48 -14.92 8.00 25.16
CA LEU A 48 -14.37 8.61 26.36
C LEU A 48 -14.71 10.10 26.45
N VAL A 49 -14.46 10.88 25.39
CA VAL A 49 -14.78 12.31 25.37
C VAL A 49 -16.27 12.55 25.62
N GLU A 50 -17.16 11.86 24.91
CA GLU A 50 -18.61 11.97 25.11
C GLU A 50 -19.02 11.63 26.55
N THR A 51 -18.37 10.61 27.14
CA THR A 51 -18.57 10.25 28.54
C THR A 51 -18.11 11.35 29.50
N LEU A 52 -16.96 11.96 29.26
CA LEU A 52 -16.41 13.01 30.11
C LEU A 52 -17.19 14.32 29.96
N GLU A 53 -17.67 14.67 28.77
CA GLU A 53 -18.54 15.82 28.52
C GLU A 53 -19.91 15.66 29.19
N ALA A 54 -20.44 14.43 29.24
CA ALA A 54 -21.64 14.12 30.02
C ALA A 54 -21.44 14.27 31.54
N VAL A 55 -20.22 14.09 32.03
CA VAL A 55 -19.85 14.34 33.44
C VAL A 55 -19.66 15.83 33.71
N ASP A 56 -19.01 16.53 32.78
CA ASP A 56 -18.76 17.96 32.85
C ASP A 56 -18.74 18.58 31.44
N PRO A 57 -19.75 19.38 31.07
CA PRO A 57 -19.80 20.04 29.76
C PRO A 57 -18.65 21.04 29.51
N SER A 58 -17.92 21.44 30.55
CA SER A 58 -16.72 22.27 30.47
C SER A 58 -15.42 21.47 30.38
N LEU A 59 -15.49 20.21 29.93
CA LEU A 59 -14.31 19.38 29.69
C LEU A 59 -13.27 20.14 28.84
N GLU A 60 -12.03 20.11 29.29
CA GLU A 60 -10.88 20.60 28.52
C GLU A 60 -10.10 19.43 27.93
N LEU A 61 -9.96 19.40 26.60
CA LEU A 61 -9.14 18.42 25.89
C LEU A 61 -7.78 19.03 25.58
N VAL A 62 -6.73 18.51 26.22
CA VAL A 62 -5.43 19.18 26.27
C VAL A 62 -4.33 18.24 25.75
N THR A 63 -3.41 18.79 24.97
CA THR A 63 -2.19 18.11 24.50
C THR A 63 -0.91 18.81 24.97
N ASP A 64 -0.97 20.12 25.18
CA ASP A 64 0.09 20.92 25.81
C ASP A 64 -0.18 21.06 27.33
N PRO A 65 0.66 20.48 28.19
CA PRO A 65 0.44 20.57 29.63
C PRO A 65 0.62 22.00 30.19
N GLY A 66 1.20 22.94 29.45
CA GLY A 66 1.31 24.35 29.86
C GLY A 66 -0.06 25.00 30.15
N VAL A 67 -1.09 24.60 29.40
CA VAL A 67 -2.47 25.07 29.54
C VAL A 67 -3.03 24.79 30.95
N LEU A 68 -2.55 23.74 31.63
CA LEU A 68 -3.00 23.39 32.99
C LEU A 68 -2.75 24.50 34.02
N THR A 69 -1.82 25.43 33.74
CA THR A 69 -1.52 26.57 34.60
C THR A 69 -2.55 27.68 34.54
N GLU A 70 -3.43 27.66 33.54
CA GLU A 70 -4.43 28.70 33.26
C GLU A 70 -5.85 28.23 33.62
N LEU A 71 -6.05 26.92 33.76
CA LEU A 71 -7.36 26.35 34.06
C LEU A 71 -7.92 26.77 35.43
N GLU A 72 -9.25 26.84 35.49
CA GLU A 72 -9.98 27.11 36.72
C GLU A 72 -9.84 25.96 37.73
N PRO A 73 -9.83 26.24 39.05
CA PRO A 73 -9.78 25.20 40.05
C PRO A 73 -10.96 24.21 39.92
N GLY A 74 -10.66 22.92 39.92
CA GLY A 74 -11.67 21.86 39.79
C GLY A 74 -12.06 21.49 38.36
N ALA A 75 -11.47 22.11 37.34
CA ALA A 75 -11.71 21.76 35.93
C ALA A 75 -11.49 20.26 35.66
N LEU A 76 -12.33 19.69 34.78
CA LEU A 76 -12.17 18.34 34.26
C LEU A 76 -11.31 18.40 32.99
N VAL A 77 -10.23 17.62 32.96
CA VAL A 77 -9.26 17.64 31.87
C VAL A 77 -9.05 16.23 31.33
N LEU A 78 -9.13 16.06 30.03
CA LEU A 78 -8.57 14.91 29.32
C LEU A 78 -7.22 15.33 28.73
N LEU A 79 -6.13 14.86 29.34
CA LEU A 79 -4.78 15.18 28.91
C LEU A 79 -4.20 14.00 28.11
N VAL A 80 -3.95 14.24 26.82
CA VAL A 80 -3.24 13.29 25.95
C VAL A 80 -1.75 13.33 26.29
N LEU A 81 -1.23 12.22 26.82
CA LEU A 81 0.17 12.13 27.19
C LEU A 81 1.05 11.99 25.94
N ARG A 82 2.13 12.76 25.93
CA ARG A 82 3.20 12.65 24.94
C ARG A 82 4.50 12.42 25.69
N ARG A 83 5.41 11.62 25.13
CA ARG A 83 6.70 11.36 25.75
C ARG A 83 7.48 12.65 26.06
N ALA A 84 7.41 13.63 25.16
CA ALA A 84 8.08 14.92 25.29
C ALA A 84 7.56 15.79 26.45
N THR A 85 6.36 15.54 26.96
CA THR A 85 5.73 16.36 28.02
C THR A 85 5.80 15.73 29.40
N LEU A 86 6.27 14.47 29.51
CA LEU A 86 6.31 13.73 30.77
C LEU A 86 7.22 14.38 31.83
N ASP A 87 8.40 14.85 31.46
CA ASP A 87 9.32 15.52 32.40
C ASP A 87 8.67 16.76 33.02
N TRP A 88 8.00 17.56 32.19
CA TRP A 88 7.29 18.74 32.65
C TRP A 88 6.17 18.37 33.62
N LEU A 89 5.36 17.35 33.28
CA LEU A 89 4.26 16.90 34.13
C LEU A 89 4.76 16.33 35.46
N ASN A 90 5.88 15.60 35.42
CA ASN A 90 6.52 15.04 36.60
C ASN A 90 7.00 16.16 37.55
N LEU A 91 7.66 17.19 37.01
CA LEU A 91 8.13 18.35 37.80
C LEU A 91 6.98 19.20 38.34
N ASN A 92 5.91 19.39 37.55
CA ASN A 92 4.81 20.32 37.86
C ASN A 92 3.57 19.65 38.44
N ARG A 93 3.64 18.37 38.84
CA ARG A 93 2.54 17.65 39.50
C ARG A 93 1.86 18.39 40.67
N PRO A 94 2.50 19.27 41.48
CA PRO A 94 1.78 20.02 42.51
C PRO A 94 0.65 20.90 41.96
N LEU A 95 0.68 21.27 40.67
CA LEU A 95 -0.40 22.00 40.01
C LEU A 95 -1.75 21.28 40.10
N PHE A 96 -1.76 19.94 39.97
CA PHE A 96 -2.99 19.15 40.05
C PHE A 96 -3.68 19.33 41.41
N ALA A 97 -2.90 19.30 42.49
CA ALA A 97 -3.42 19.48 43.84
C ALA A 97 -3.77 20.95 44.13
N ALA A 98 -2.87 21.88 43.80
CA ALA A 98 -3.07 23.32 44.04
C ALA A 98 -4.35 23.85 43.37
N ARG A 99 -4.65 23.36 42.17
CA ARG A 99 -5.87 23.69 41.43
C ARG A 99 -7.00 22.68 41.62
N SER A 100 -6.80 21.62 42.42
CA SER A 100 -7.82 20.57 42.61
C SER A 100 -8.36 19.98 41.28
N LEU A 101 -7.52 19.89 40.24
CA LEU A 101 -7.91 19.43 38.91
C LEU A 101 -8.41 17.98 38.95
N ARG A 102 -9.39 17.66 38.10
CA ARG A 102 -9.84 16.29 37.85
C ARG A 102 -9.27 15.89 36.50
N VAL A 103 -8.25 15.05 36.49
CA VAL A 103 -7.46 14.77 35.28
C VAL A 103 -7.59 13.32 34.88
N VAL A 104 -7.96 13.08 33.63
CA VAL A 104 -7.85 11.79 32.96
C VAL A 104 -6.64 11.86 32.05
N LEU A 105 -5.62 11.06 32.35
CA LEU A 105 -4.41 10.93 31.54
C LEU A 105 -4.64 9.84 30.50
N TRP A 106 -4.53 10.18 29.22
CA TRP A 106 -4.66 9.27 28.09
C TRP A 106 -3.27 8.85 27.60
N ALA A 107 -2.89 7.59 27.81
CA ALA A 107 -1.57 7.08 27.47
C ALA A 107 -1.66 5.99 26.39
N GLU A 108 -1.32 6.34 25.15
CA GLU A 108 -1.34 5.42 24.02
C GLU A 108 -0.14 4.47 24.00
N GLY A 109 -0.37 3.25 23.51
CA GLY A 109 0.69 2.26 23.28
C GLY A 109 1.52 1.97 24.53
N GLU A 110 2.84 1.88 24.34
CA GLU A 110 3.78 1.55 25.42
C GLU A 110 3.94 2.68 26.44
N LEU A 111 3.50 3.91 26.14
CA LEU A 111 3.66 5.04 27.07
C LEU A 111 2.95 4.79 28.41
N GLY A 112 1.82 4.09 28.38
CA GLY A 112 1.08 3.72 29.59
C GLY A 112 1.84 2.78 30.53
N THR A 113 2.73 1.93 29.99
CA THR A 113 3.58 1.03 30.79
C THR A 113 4.91 1.67 31.17
N GLU A 114 5.43 2.55 30.32
CA GLU A 114 6.67 3.30 30.53
C GLU A 114 6.52 4.44 31.54
N LEU A 115 5.30 4.95 31.78
CA LEU A 115 5.06 6.11 32.63
C LEU A 115 5.74 6.02 34.00
N LYS A 116 5.71 4.85 34.65
CA LYS A 116 6.35 4.63 35.96
C LYS A 116 7.87 4.82 35.95
N PHE A 117 8.51 4.65 34.80
CA PHE A 117 9.95 4.79 34.64
C PHE A 117 10.32 6.20 34.17
N LEU A 118 9.52 6.77 33.28
CA LEU A 118 9.77 8.09 32.70
C LEU A 118 9.32 9.23 33.62
N ALA A 119 8.24 9.05 34.37
CA ALA A 119 7.66 10.04 35.27
C ALA A 119 7.18 9.37 36.58
N PRO A 120 8.10 8.84 37.40
CA PRO A 120 7.76 8.06 38.60
C PRO A 120 6.92 8.86 39.60
N ASP A 121 7.21 10.15 39.79
CA ASP A 121 6.45 10.95 40.76
C ASP A 121 5.04 11.24 40.26
N LEU A 122 4.85 11.48 38.96
CA LEU A 122 3.53 11.63 38.36
C LEU A 122 2.74 10.33 38.49
N HIS A 123 3.39 9.19 38.23
CA HIS A 123 2.78 7.87 38.37
C HIS A 123 2.31 7.62 39.82
N ASP A 124 3.12 7.97 40.82
CA ASP A 124 2.75 7.84 42.25
C ASP A 124 1.58 8.75 42.66
N TRP A 125 1.32 9.82 41.89
CA TRP A 125 0.18 10.71 42.07
C TRP A 125 -1.10 10.23 41.38
N VAL A 126 -1.01 9.23 40.50
CA VAL A 126 -2.19 8.62 39.86
C VAL A 126 -3.01 7.92 40.95
N SER A 127 -4.24 8.39 41.12
CA SER A 127 -5.18 7.85 42.10
C SER A 127 -5.73 6.49 41.66
N HIS A 128 -6.03 6.36 40.37
CA HIS A 128 -6.63 5.16 39.80
C HIS A 128 -6.10 4.83 38.40
N PHE A 129 -6.01 3.54 38.11
CA PHE A 129 -5.63 3.01 36.82
C PHE A 129 -6.84 2.33 36.20
N VAL A 130 -7.16 2.69 34.96
CA VAL A 130 -8.24 2.08 34.19
C VAL A 130 -7.63 1.56 32.90
N THR A 131 -7.82 0.27 32.60
CA THR A 131 -7.36 -0.32 31.34
C THR A 131 -8.40 -0.03 30.25
N CYS A 132 -7.96 0.54 29.14
CA CYS A 132 -8.80 0.73 27.97
C CYS A 132 -9.04 -0.62 27.27
N PRO A 133 -10.30 -1.05 27.06
CA PRO A 133 -10.57 -2.26 26.30
C PRO A 133 -10.21 -2.06 24.82
N PRO A 134 -9.98 -3.15 24.07
CA PRO A 134 -9.83 -3.04 22.62
C PRO A 134 -11.12 -2.46 22.00
N GLY A 135 -10.98 -1.83 20.85
CA GLY A 135 -12.07 -1.14 20.18
C GLY A 135 -11.90 -1.11 18.67
N VAL A 136 -13.01 -0.85 17.99
CA VAL A 136 -13.06 -0.60 16.55
C VAL A 136 -13.78 0.73 16.34
N PRO A 137 -13.30 1.60 15.43
CA PRO A 137 -14.00 2.85 15.12
C PRO A 137 -15.40 2.59 14.55
N ASP A 138 -16.38 3.41 14.91
CA ASP A 138 -17.76 3.28 14.44
C ASP A 138 -17.84 3.42 12.92
N PHE A 139 -17.04 4.32 12.35
CA PHE A 139 -17.00 4.54 10.90
C PHE A 139 -16.57 3.28 10.12
N ALA A 140 -15.69 2.47 10.70
CA ALA A 140 -15.23 1.23 10.08
C ALA A 140 -16.29 0.13 10.17
N VAL A 141 -17.04 0.07 11.27
CA VAL A 141 -18.19 -0.82 11.43
C VAL A 141 -19.30 -0.47 10.45
N GLU A 142 -19.60 0.82 10.28
CA GLU A 142 -20.55 1.32 9.28
C GLU A 142 -20.09 0.96 7.86
N GLY A 143 -18.82 1.20 7.53
CA GLY A 143 -18.23 0.84 6.25
C GLY A 143 -18.32 -0.67 5.97
N LEU A 144 -18.08 -1.50 6.98
CA LEU A 144 -18.23 -2.96 6.88
C LEU A 144 -19.69 -3.35 6.63
N ALA A 145 -20.65 -2.79 7.38
CA ALA A 145 -22.07 -3.05 7.20
C ALA A 145 -22.54 -2.66 5.78
N GLN A 146 -22.15 -1.47 5.32
CA GLN A 146 -22.48 -0.98 3.99
C GLN A 146 -21.84 -1.83 2.89
N GLY A 147 -20.55 -2.16 3.03
CA GLY A 147 -19.83 -3.03 2.11
C GLY A 147 -20.51 -4.38 1.96
N LEU A 148 -20.88 -5.03 3.07
CA LEU A 148 -21.60 -6.31 3.06
C LEU A 148 -23.04 -6.19 2.55
N GLY A 149 -23.66 -5.02 2.69
CA GLY A 149 -25.00 -4.72 2.22
C GLY A 149 -25.12 -4.63 0.70
N TRP A 150 -24.03 -4.35 0.00
CA TRP A 150 -24.01 -4.15 -1.45
C TRP A 150 -23.09 -5.11 -2.21
N TRP A 151 -21.97 -5.52 -1.61
CA TRP A 151 -20.89 -6.22 -2.30
C TRP A 151 -20.83 -7.71 -1.96
N PRO A 152 -20.31 -8.55 -2.87
CA PRO A 152 -20.06 -9.97 -2.59
C PRO A 152 -19.00 -10.18 -1.49
N GLY A 153 -18.14 -9.20 -1.25
CA GLY A 153 -17.21 -9.21 -0.13
C GLY A 153 -16.57 -7.86 0.17
N VAL A 154 -15.94 -7.79 1.35
CA VAL A 154 -15.23 -6.63 1.89
C VAL A 154 -13.76 -6.99 2.06
N ALA A 155 -12.86 -6.06 1.73
CA ALA A 155 -11.45 -6.12 2.07
C ALA A 155 -11.22 -5.18 3.26
N TRP A 156 -11.05 -5.77 4.45
CA TRP A 156 -10.81 -5.06 5.70
C TRP A 156 -9.31 -4.82 5.90
N THR A 157 -8.92 -3.59 6.20
CA THR A 157 -7.57 -3.24 6.64
C THR A 157 -7.60 -2.60 8.02
N GLY A 158 -6.61 -2.92 8.84
CA GLY A 158 -6.49 -2.42 10.21
C GLY A 158 -6.88 -3.44 11.29
N GLU A 159 -6.74 -3.02 12.54
CA GLU A 159 -7.06 -3.84 13.71
C GLU A 159 -8.58 -3.94 13.94
N GLY A 160 -9.00 -4.95 14.71
CA GLY A 160 -10.36 -4.97 15.27
C GLY A 160 -11.45 -5.58 14.39
N LEU A 161 -11.12 -6.34 13.33
CA LEU A 161 -12.12 -7.01 12.49
C LEU A 161 -13.07 -7.90 13.30
N GLU A 162 -12.54 -8.72 14.21
CA GLU A 162 -13.36 -9.61 15.05
C GLU A 162 -14.37 -8.82 15.91
N LEU A 163 -13.97 -7.66 16.43
CA LEU A 163 -14.88 -6.76 17.16
C LEU A 163 -15.92 -6.13 16.24
N ALA A 164 -15.51 -5.75 15.01
CA ALA A 164 -16.40 -5.18 14.01
C ALA A 164 -17.49 -6.17 13.60
N LEU A 165 -17.09 -7.40 13.25
CA LEU A 165 -18.01 -8.49 12.90
C LEU A 165 -18.93 -8.81 14.09
N GLY A 166 -18.37 -8.84 15.30
CA GLY A 166 -19.11 -9.01 16.53
C GLY A 166 -20.24 -8.00 16.74
N ARG A 167 -20.06 -6.74 16.32
CA ARG A 167 -21.12 -5.72 16.36
C ARG A 167 -22.21 -5.94 15.30
N LEU A 168 -21.90 -6.68 14.24
CA LEU A 168 -22.85 -7.10 13.19
C LEU A 168 -23.49 -8.47 13.47
N GLU A 169 -22.92 -9.28 14.37
CA GLU A 169 -23.35 -10.67 14.69
C GLU A 169 -24.76 -10.78 15.25
N ALA A 170 -25.40 -9.69 15.67
CA ALA A 170 -26.82 -9.70 16.02
C ALA A 170 -27.71 -10.25 14.88
N GLU A 171 -27.19 -10.30 13.64
CA GLU A 171 -27.92 -10.74 12.46
C GLU A 171 -27.27 -11.91 11.68
N ARG A 172 -26.00 -12.31 11.96
CA ARG A 172 -25.25 -13.25 11.10
C ARG A 172 -24.20 -14.10 11.84
N GLU A 173 -24.13 -15.40 11.50
CA GLU A 173 -23.03 -16.29 11.92
C GLU A 173 -21.86 -16.25 10.91
N TRP A 174 -20.62 -16.44 11.40
CA TRP A 174 -19.40 -16.42 10.60
C TRP A 174 -18.64 -17.76 10.65
N VAL A 175 -18.04 -18.14 9.51
CA VAL A 175 -17.15 -19.30 9.33
C VAL A 175 -15.73 -18.78 9.07
N GLY A 176 -14.75 -19.30 9.81
CA GLY A 176 -13.35 -18.98 9.60
C GLY A 176 -12.59 -18.67 10.90
N PRO A 177 -11.35 -18.16 10.80
CA PRO A 177 -10.69 -17.75 9.56
C PRO A 177 -10.28 -18.93 8.66
N LEU A 178 -10.45 -18.78 7.34
CA LEU A 178 -9.94 -19.71 6.32
C LEU A 178 -8.71 -19.13 5.62
N SER A 179 -7.77 -19.97 5.21
CA SER A 179 -6.63 -19.55 4.37
C SER A 179 -6.77 -20.07 2.94
N PRO A 180 -6.49 -19.25 1.90
CA PRO A 180 -6.38 -19.76 0.53
C PRO A 180 -5.32 -20.85 0.38
N SER A 181 -4.32 -20.92 1.26
CA SER A 181 -3.28 -21.95 1.22
C SER A 181 -3.76 -23.33 1.69
N GLU A 182 -4.96 -23.44 2.25
CA GLU A 182 -5.56 -24.74 2.59
C GLU A 182 -5.87 -25.55 1.34
N ASP A 183 -6.02 -26.87 1.50
CA ASP A 183 -6.44 -27.77 0.43
C ASP A 183 -7.71 -27.28 -0.29
N TYR A 184 -7.67 -27.21 -1.61
CA TYR A 184 -8.75 -26.60 -2.38
C TYR A 184 -10.06 -27.38 -2.26
N ALA A 185 -10.01 -28.71 -2.19
CA ALA A 185 -11.21 -29.53 -2.03
C ALA A 185 -11.89 -29.28 -0.68
N ARG A 186 -11.09 -29.18 0.39
CA ARG A 186 -11.56 -28.77 1.72
C ARG A 186 -12.18 -27.38 1.71
N LEU A 187 -11.58 -26.41 1.02
CA LEU A 187 -12.16 -25.06 0.91
C LEU A 187 -13.55 -25.10 0.29
N VAL A 188 -13.73 -25.82 -0.83
CA VAL A 188 -15.03 -25.96 -1.49
C VAL A 188 -16.04 -26.69 -0.60
N GLU A 189 -15.63 -27.74 0.11
CA GLU A 189 -16.50 -28.47 1.05
C GLU A 189 -16.96 -27.57 2.20
N VAL A 190 -16.05 -26.85 2.84
CA VAL A 190 -16.36 -25.91 3.95
C VAL A 190 -17.32 -24.84 3.47
N LEU A 191 -17.08 -24.26 2.30
CA LEU A 191 -17.97 -23.24 1.70
C LEU A 191 -19.34 -23.80 1.34
N THR A 192 -19.41 -25.04 0.85
CA THR A 192 -20.69 -25.71 0.57
C THR A 192 -21.49 -25.94 1.85
N GLY A 193 -20.83 -26.34 2.94
CA GLY A 193 -21.42 -26.53 4.27
C GLY A 193 -21.68 -25.22 5.03
N ALA A 194 -21.14 -24.09 4.58
CA ALA A 194 -21.35 -22.79 5.23
C ALA A 194 -22.78 -22.26 5.03
N GLY A 195 -23.43 -22.62 3.91
CA GLY A 195 -24.78 -22.13 3.59
C GLY A 195 -24.76 -20.65 3.23
N GLU A 196 -25.48 -19.83 4.01
CA GLU A 196 -25.52 -18.36 3.86
C GLU A 196 -24.68 -17.62 4.91
N ARG A 197 -23.95 -18.36 5.75
CA ARG A 197 -23.09 -17.79 6.79
C ARG A 197 -21.99 -16.94 6.16
N GLY A 198 -21.54 -15.93 6.89
CA GLY A 198 -20.39 -15.14 6.46
C GLY A 198 -19.10 -15.94 6.52
N VAL A 199 -18.11 -15.58 5.69
CA VAL A 199 -16.81 -16.26 5.66
C VAL A 199 -15.68 -15.25 5.78
N VAL A 200 -14.75 -15.49 6.71
CA VAL A 200 -13.54 -14.67 6.89
C VAL A 200 -12.33 -15.38 6.28
N TRP A 201 -11.61 -14.68 5.43
CA TRP A 201 -10.39 -15.12 4.78
C TRP A 201 -9.19 -14.39 5.37
N ARG A 202 -8.12 -15.12 5.69
CA ARG A 202 -6.82 -14.59 6.12
C ARG A 202 -5.73 -14.96 5.12
N SER A 203 -4.60 -14.26 5.20
CA SER A 203 -3.40 -14.57 4.40
C SER A 203 -3.68 -14.51 2.88
N VAL A 204 -4.40 -13.47 2.45
CA VAL A 204 -4.59 -13.17 1.01
C VAL A 204 -3.51 -12.17 0.60
N ASP A 205 -2.33 -12.71 0.32
CA ASP A 205 -1.08 -11.98 0.08
C ASP A 205 -0.67 -11.91 -1.39
N THR A 206 -1.36 -12.65 -2.27
CA THR A 206 -1.04 -12.76 -3.68
C THR A 206 -2.29 -12.78 -4.54
N MET A 207 -2.17 -12.33 -5.80
CA MET A 207 -3.26 -12.40 -6.77
C MET A 207 -3.69 -13.86 -7.02
N THR A 208 -2.75 -14.80 -6.99
CA THR A 208 -3.02 -16.24 -7.08
C THR A 208 -3.89 -16.73 -5.92
N ALA A 209 -3.60 -16.33 -4.68
CA ALA A 209 -4.44 -16.64 -3.52
C ALA A 209 -5.86 -16.07 -3.65
N LEU A 210 -5.98 -14.84 -4.16
CA LEU A 210 -7.29 -14.21 -4.43
C LEU A 210 -8.07 -14.92 -5.53
N TRP A 211 -7.43 -15.40 -6.58
CA TRP A 211 -8.13 -16.17 -7.62
C TRP A 211 -8.55 -17.55 -7.13
N ARG A 212 -7.68 -18.21 -6.37
CA ARG A 212 -7.99 -19.49 -5.75
C ARG A 212 -9.22 -19.41 -4.85
N LEU A 213 -9.32 -18.42 -3.96
CA LEU A 213 -10.50 -18.26 -3.10
C LEU A 213 -11.75 -17.90 -3.93
N ARG A 214 -11.63 -17.07 -4.97
CA ARG A 214 -12.76 -16.76 -5.87
C ARG A 214 -13.33 -17.98 -6.53
N TRP A 215 -12.47 -18.84 -7.05
CA TRP A 215 -12.88 -20.09 -7.66
C TRP A 215 -13.50 -21.04 -6.65
N ALA A 216 -12.95 -21.13 -5.43
CA ALA A 216 -13.56 -21.94 -4.37
C ALA A 216 -14.98 -21.45 -4.03
N ILE A 217 -15.18 -20.13 -3.91
CA ILE A 217 -16.50 -19.50 -3.69
C ILE A 217 -17.46 -19.81 -4.84
N ALA A 218 -16.97 -19.66 -6.08
CA ALA A 218 -17.74 -19.88 -7.29
C ALA A 218 -18.18 -21.34 -7.43
N GLU A 219 -17.27 -22.28 -7.22
CA GLU A 219 -17.51 -23.72 -7.31
C GLU A 219 -18.46 -24.21 -6.22
N ALA A 220 -18.26 -23.75 -4.98
CA ALA A 220 -19.17 -24.02 -3.87
C ALA A 220 -20.55 -23.34 -4.05
N ARG A 221 -20.66 -22.41 -5.01
CA ARG A 221 -21.82 -21.53 -5.22
C ARG A 221 -22.26 -20.83 -3.93
N HIS A 222 -21.29 -20.49 -3.09
CA HIS A 222 -21.54 -19.85 -1.81
C HIS A 222 -22.12 -18.45 -2.04
N ARG A 223 -23.17 -18.11 -1.28
CA ARG A 223 -23.93 -16.85 -1.40
C ARG A 223 -23.78 -15.94 -0.19
N GLY A 224 -23.23 -16.46 0.91
CA GLY A 224 -22.98 -15.67 2.10
C GLY A 224 -21.90 -14.59 1.87
N PRO A 225 -21.82 -13.60 2.76
CA PRO A 225 -20.85 -12.53 2.67
C PRO A 225 -19.42 -13.03 2.87
N HIS A 226 -18.44 -12.36 2.24
CA HIS A 226 -17.02 -12.66 2.43
C HIS A 226 -16.27 -11.44 2.96
N VAL A 227 -15.33 -11.67 3.89
CA VAL A 227 -14.41 -10.63 4.36
C VAL A 227 -12.97 -11.11 4.19
N LEU A 228 -12.12 -10.30 3.56
CA LEU A 228 -10.67 -10.49 3.54
C LEU A 228 -10.09 -9.70 4.70
N ASP A 229 -9.47 -10.39 5.65
CA ASP A 229 -8.82 -9.82 6.82
C ASP A 229 -7.37 -9.44 6.48
N ASN A 230 -7.12 -8.13 6.41
CA ASN A 230 -5.81 -7.53 6.13
C ASN A 230 -5.12 -8.14 4.88
N PRO A 231 -5.74 -8.08 3.69
CA PRO A 231 -5.10 -8.55 2.47
C PRO A 231 -3.88 -7.67 2.15
N GLU A 232 -2.74 -8.28 1.79
CA GLU A 232 -1.52 -7.55 1.41
C GLU A 232 -1.55 -7.10 -0.07
N ILE A 233 -2.63 -7.42 -0.78
CA ILE A 233 -2.85 -7.01 -2.17
C ILE A 233 -4.08 -6.13 -2.29
N ARG A 234 -4.13 -5.37 -3.38
CA ARG A 234 -5.40 -4.83 -3.86
C ARG A 234 -6.31 -5.99 -4.27
N ALA A 235 -7.55 -5.98 -3.78
CA ALA A 235 -8.58 -6.98 -4.10
C ALA A 235 -9.71 -6.37 -4.96
N PRO A 236 -9.55 -6.25 -6.29
CA PRO A 236 -10.56 -5.63 -7.17
C PRO A 236 -11.94 -6.28 -7.04
N GLY A 237 -12.99 -5.49 -6.79
CA GLY A 237 -14.36 -6.02 -6.65
C GLY A 237 -14.75 -6.40 -5.22
N TRP A 238 -13.86 -6.16 -4.26
CA TRP A 238 -14.14 -6.20 -2.83
C TRP A 238 -14.26 -4.76 -2.33
N TYR A 239 -15.22 -4.52 -1.46
CA TYR A 239 -15.42 -3.21 -0.85
C TYR A 239 -14.30 -2.93 0.15
N ARG A 240 -13.53 -1.86 -0.04
CA ARG A 240 -12.43 -1.54 0.88
C ARG A 240 -12.98 -0.87 2.14
N VAL A 241 -12.58 -1.39 3.29
CA VAL A 241 -12.86 -0.78 4.60
C VAL A 241 -11.55 -0.69 5.34
N ASP A 242 -11.16 0.54 5.68
CA ASP A 242 -9.99 0.78 6.50
C ASP A 242 -10.43 1.22 7.89
N ALA A 243 -9.96 0.53 8.92
CA ALA A 243 -10.12 0.89 10.33
C ALA A 243 -8.96 1.75 10.86
N GLY A 244 -8.01 2.10 9.99
CA GLY A 244 -6.94 3.04 10.28
C GLY A 244 -7.47 4.40 10.70
N GLN A 245 -6.95 4.90 11.83
CA GLN A 245 -7.16 6.26 12.32
C GLN A 245 -5.85 7.03 12.19
N LEU A 246 -5.91 8.36 12.03
CA LEU A 246 -4.72 9.20 12.21
C LEU A 246 -4.28 9.17 13.67
N SER A 247 -2.98 9.25 13.91
CA SER A 247 -2.44 9.48 15.25
C SER A 247 -2.75 10.90 15.69
N ILE A 248 -2.79 11.14 17.01
CA ILE A 248 -3.04 12.48 17.53
C ILE A 248 -1.96 13.45 17.06
N ASP A 249 -0.71 13.00 16.95
CA ASP A 249 0.40 13.81 16.43
C ASP A 249 0.22 14.17 14.94
N GLU A 250 -0.26 13.24 14.11
CA GLU A 250 -0.61 13.53 12.72
C GLU A 250 -1.76 14.53 12.62
N VAL A 251 -2.80 14.39 13.43
CA VAL A 251 -3.93 15.33 13.48
C VAL A 251 -3.47 16.74 13.87
N LEU A 252 -2.63 16.86 14.90
CA LEU A 252 -2.09 18.15 15.35
C LEU A 252 -1.14 18.80 14.33
N ALA A 253 -0.55 18.02 13.43
CA ALA A 253 0.28 18.52 12.35
C ALA A 253 -0.56 19.09 11.18
N LEU A 254 -1.85 18.77 11.11
CA LEU A 254 -2.74 19.30 10.08
C LEU A 254 -3.09 20.77 10.38
N PRO A 255 -2.92 21.68 9.40
CA PRO A 255 -3.18 23.10 9.61
C PRO A 255 -4.66 23.35 9.87
N GLY A 256 -4.97 24.04 10.97
CA GLY A 256 -6.33 24.49 11.30
C GLY A 256 -7.26 23.40 11.86
N VAL A 257 -6.77 22.19 12.09
CA VAL A 257 -7.57 21.11 12.66
C VAL A 257 -7.69 21.25 14.17
N ASP A 258 -8.93 21.38 14.66
CA ASP A 258 -9.25 21.31 16.07
C ASP A 258 -9.32 19.85 16.53
N LEU A 259 -8.63 19.52 17.63
CA LEU A 259 -8.57 18.14 18.12
C LEU A 259 -9.94 17.62 18.56
N ARG A 260 -10.80 18.48 19.15
CA ARG A 260 -12.15 18.05 19.54
C ARG A 260 -12.98 17.71 18.31
N ALA A 261 -12.94 18.53 17.26
CA ALA A 261 -13.57 18.23 15.98
C ALA A 261 -13.03 16.92 15.37
N ALA A 262 -11.71 16.71 15.41
CA ALA A 262 -11.09 15.49 14.92
C ALA A 262 -11.52 14.23 15.70
N VAL A 263 -11.65 14.32 17.03
CA VAL A 263 -12.15 13.21 17.86
C VAL A 263 -13.63 12.90 17.57
N ALA A 264 -14.44 13.92 17.28
CA ALA A 264 -15.85 13.73 16.93
C ALA A 264 -16.02 12.90 15.64
N VAL A 265 -15.06 12.98 14.72
CA VAL A 265 -14.98 12.16 13.49
C VAL A 265 -14.01 10.99 13.63
N GLU A 266 -13.68 10.61 14.87
CA GLU A 266 -12.83 9.46 15.21
C GLU A 266 -11.46 9.45 14.51
N LEU A 267 -10.90 10.64 14.26
CA LEU A 267 -9.62 10.80 13.58
C LEU A 267 -9.59 10.12 12.19
N GLU A 268 -10.75 10.04 11.53
CA GLU A 268 -10.90 9.40 10.22
C GLU A 268 -10.07 10.15 9.16
N PRO A 269 -9.06 9.50 8.53
CA PRO A 269 -8.15 10.17 7.61
C PRO A 269 -8.85 10.89 6.45
N GLY A 270 -9.88 10.27 5.86
CA GLY A 270 -10.61 10.83 4.72
C GLY A 270 -11.32 12.14 5.06
N VAL A 271 -11.85 12.28 6.28
CA VAL A 271 -12.52 13.51 6.73
C VAL A 271 -11.53 14.64 6.94
N LEU A 272 -10.37 14.31 7.52
CA LEU A 272 -9.39 15.31 7.91
C LEU A 272 -8.50 15.75 6.74
N ALA A 273 -8.39 14.93 5.68
CA ALA A 273 -7.66 15.26 4.46
C ALA A 273 -8.46 16.14 3.50
N GLU A 274 -9.80 16.08 3.53
CA GLU A 274 -10.67 17.01 2.81
C GLU A 274 -10.58 18.40 3.47
N GLY A 275 -9.58 19.19 3.10
CA GLY A 275 -9.65 20.64 3.31
C GLY A 275 -10.85 21.23 2.55
N ASP A 276 -11.14 22.51 2.75
CA ASP A 276 -12.24 23.26 2.07
C ASP A 276 -12.17 23.28 0.52
N GLY A 277 -11.33 22.46 -0.11
CA GLY A 277 -11.30 22.25 -1.54
C GLY A 277 -12.61 21.64 -2.01
N GLU A 278 -13.36 22.39 -2.81
CA GLU A 278 -14.47 21.90 -3.61
C GLU A 278 -13.96 20.80 -4.56
N VAL A 279 -13.97 19.55 -4.12
CA VAL A 279 -13.89 18.41 -5.04
C VAL A 279 -15.21 18.39 -5.81
N GLU A 280 -15.12 18.40 -7.15
CA GLU A 280 -16.29 18.33 -8.01
C GLU A 280 -17.16 17.12 -7.66
N GLU A 281 -18.47 17.32 -7.52
CA GLU A 281 -19.45 16.30 -7.13
C GLU A 281 -19.40 15.07 -8.06
N ASP A 282 -19.15 15.28 -9.35
CA ASP A 282 -18.99 14.22 -10.35
C ASP A 282 -17.75 13.34 -10.09
N ALA A 283 -16.63 13.93 -9.65
CA ALA A 283 -15.43 13.17 -9.29
C ALA A 283 -15.68 12.30 -8.04
N ARG A 284 -16.41 12.85 -7.05
CA ARG A 284 -16.83 12.08 -5.86
C ARG A 284 -17.75 10.91 -6.23
N ILE A 285 -18.73 11.12 -7.12
CA ILE A 285 -19.62 10.05 -7.59
C ILE A 285 -18.84 8.98 -8.35
N GLU A 286 -17.85 9.34 -9.18
CA GLU A 286 -17.00 8.35 -9.85
C GLU A 286 -16.15 7.57 -8.84
N GLU A 287 -15.54 8.24 -7.86
CA GLU A 287 -14.73 7.59 -6.83
C GLU A 287 -15.53 6.62 -5.97
N VAL A 288 -16.70 7.03 -5.48
CA VAL A 288 -17.67 6.21 -4.72
C VAL A 288 -18.24 5.09 -5.60
N GLY A 289 -18.53 5.43 -6.85
CA GLY A 289 -18.99 4.51 -7.87
C GLY A 289 -18.00 3.37 -8.07
N LEU A 290 -16.71 3.70 -8.21
CA LEU A 290 -15.60 2.77 -8.49
C LEU A 290 -14.89 2.24 -7.25
N LEU A 291 -15.32 2.60 -6.04
CA LEU A 291 -14.66 2.24 -4.77
C LEU A 291 -13.20 2.69 -4.64
N ARG A 292 -12.89 3.87 -5.17
CA ARG A 292 -11.54 4.42 -5.05
C ARG A 292 -11.31 5.12 -3.71
N ALA A 293 -12.38 5.54 -3.03
CA ALA A 293 -12.32 6.26 -1.77
C ALA A 293 -13.29 5.69 -0.71
N VAL A 294 -12.93 5.90 0.56
CA VAL A 294 -13.76 5.60 1.73
C VAL A 294 -13.71 6.82 2.66
N GLY A 295 -14.86 7.21 3.21
CA GLY A 295 -15.04 8.42 4.03
C GLY A 295 -16.53 8.59 4.40
N PRO A 296 -16.93 9.43 5.37
CA PRO A 296 -18.33 9.58 5.78
C PRO A 296 -19.19 10.24 4.71
N VAL A 297 -18.65 11.25 4.02
CA VAL A 297 -19.30 11.86 2.85
C VAL A 297 -19.54 10.79 1.79
N MET A 298 -18.51 9.97 1.53
CA MET A 298 -18.56 8.88 0.55
C MET A 298 -19.50 7.74 0.98
N ARG A 299 -19.58 7.39 2.26
CA ARG A 299 -20.54 6.43 2.83
C ARG A 299 -21.98 6.91 2.63
N GLY A 300 -22.27 8.18 2.87
CA GLY A 300 -23.59 8.75 2.59
C GLY A 300 -23.96 8.68 1.10
N LEU A 301 -22.98 8.86 0.21
CA LEU A 301 -23.18 8.78 -1.24
C LEU A 301 -23.44 7.35 -1.74
N HIS A 302 -22.93 6.31 -1.06
CA HIS A 302 -23.07 4.92 -1.48
C HIS A 302 -24.52 4.46 -1.64
N ASP A 303 -25.41 4.97 -0.79
CA ASP A 303 -26.86 4.70 -0.78
C ASP A 303 -27.68 5.77 -1.51
N SER A 304 -27.02 6.79 -2.08
CA SER A 304 -27.70 7.84 -2.84
C SER A 304 -28.33 7.31 -4.13
N GLU A 305 -29.48 7.88 -4.51
CA GLU A 305 -30.12 7.55 -5.79
C GLU A 305 -29.22 7.90 -6.98
N GLU A 306 -28.36 8.90 -6.82
CA GLU A 306 -27.41 9.39 -7.83
C GLU A 306 -26.34 8.36 -8.14
N VAL A 307 -25.65 7.85 -7.11
CA VAL A 307 -24.67 6.77 -7.27
C VAL A 307 -25.35 5.51 -7.80
N ALA A 308 -26.56 5.18 -7.34
CA ALA A 308 -27.32 4.05 -7.88
C ALA A 308 -27.68 4.22 -9.36
N ARG A 309 -28.02 5.43 -9.80
CA ARG A 309 -28.31 5.77 -11.20
C ARG A 309 -27.03 5.74 -12.04
N TRP A 310 -25.94 6.32 -11.54
CA TRP A 310 -24.62 6.28 -12.17
C TRP A 310 -24.15 4.85 -12.39
N ARG A 311 -24.24 4.00 -11.36
CA ARG A 311 -23.90 2.58 -11.41
C ARG A 311 -24.70 1.83 -12.49
N ARG A 312 -26.03 1.99 -12.51
CA ARG A 312 -26.90 1.37 -13.54
C ARG A 312 -26.54 1.83 -14.95
N LYS A 313 -26.34 3.14 -15.13
CA LYS A 313 -25.88 3.71 -16.41
C LYS A 313 -24.55 3.09 -16.82
N ARG A 314 -23.60 3.00 -15.90
CA ARG A 314 -22.27 2.46 -16.16
C ARG A 314 -22.30 0.99 -16.54
N ILE A 315 -23.13 0.16 -15.87
CA ILE A 315 -23.34 -1.24 -16.27
C ILE A 315 -23.93 -1.34 -17.68
N ALA A 316 -24.91 -0.50 -18.01
CA ALA A 316 -25.53 -0.49 -19.34
C ALA A 316 -24.50 -0.15 -20.43
N GLU A 317 -23.72 0.92 -20.22
CA GLU A 317 -22.60 1.30 -21.10
C GLU A 317 -21.59 0.15 -21.25
N ILE A 318 -21.23 -0.48 -20.14
CA ILE A 318 -20.29 -1.61 -20.10
C ILE A 318 -20.83 -2.80 -20.92
N ARG A 319 -22.13 -3.09 -20.87
CA ARG A 319 -22.79 -4.16 -21.64
C ARG A 319 -22.82 -3.88 -23.13
N GLU A 320 -22.99 -2.63 -23.53
CA GLU A 320 -23.09 -2.22 -24.93
C GLU A 320 -21.72 -2.10 -25.63
N ARG A 321 -20.65 -1.89 -24.86
CA ARG A 321 -19.31 -1.67 -25.41
C ARG A 321 -18.63 -2.99 -25.80
N ALA A 322 -18.29 -3.13 -27.09
CA ALA A 322 -17.36 -4.14 -27.57
C ALA A 322 -15.91 -3.64 -27.37
N GLY A 323 -15.14 -4.23 -26.45
CA GLY A 323 -13.74 -3.88 -26.23
C GLY A 323 -13.21 -4.16 -24.82
N SER A 324 -11.94 -3.82 -24.59
CA SER A 324 -11.27 -3.95 -23.30
C SER A 324 -11.81 -2.94 -22.27
N ARG A 325 -12.03 -3.41 -21.05
CA ARG A 325 -12.51 -2.59 -19.90
C ARG A 325 -11.37 -2.32 -18.94
N SER A 326 -11.39 -1.19 -18.24
CA SER A 326 -10.44 -0.89 -17.17
C SER A 326 -10.63 -1.84 -15.97
N ARG A 327 -9.61 -1.99 -15.12
CA ARG A 327 -9.69 -2.85 -13.91
C ARG A 327 -10.82 -2.44 -12.97
N ASP A 328 -11.05 -1.13 -12.85
CA ASP A 328 -12.09 -0.60 -11.96
C ASP A 328 -13.49 -0.80 -12.55
N GLU A 329 -13.64 -0.70 -13.89
CA GLU A 329 -14.88 -1.08 -14.58
C GLU A 329 -15.17 -2.58 -14.42
N GLN A 330 -14.14 -3.43 -14.40
CA GLN A 330 -14.27 -4.87 -14.15
C GLN A 330 -14.69 -5.15 -12.71
N ALA A 331 -14.07 -4.48 -11.74
CA ALA A 331 -14.43 -4.56 -10.32
C ALA A 331 -15.87 -4.10 -10.07
N LEU A 332 -16.27 -2.99 -10.69
CA LEU A 332 -17.63 -2.46 -10.65
C LEU A 332 -18.64 -3.44 -11.26
N PHE A 333 -18.31 -4.03 -12.40
CA PHE A 333 -19.18 -5.02 -13.03
C PHE A 333 -19.29 -6.28 -12.17
N ALA A 334 -18.17 -6.71 -11.59
CA ALA A 334 -18.14 -7.89 -10.73
C ALA A 334 -18.94 -7.70 -9.44
N SER A 335 -19.01 -6.49 -8.91
CA SER A 335 -19.72 -6.23 -7.67
C SER A 335 -21.19 -5.95 -7.80
N LEU A 336 -21.60 -5.29 -8.88
CA LEU A 336 -22.99 -4.86 -9.05
C LEU A 336 -23.88 -5.95 -9.64
N GLU A 337 -23.32 -6.85 -10.46
CA GLU A 337 -24.04 -8.03 -10.94
C GLU A 337 -23.97 -9.14 -9.88
N ARG A 338 -24.76 -9.00 -8.81
CA ARG A 338 -24.87 -10.00 -7.71
C ARG A 338 -25.14 -11.42 -8.21
N ASP A 339 -25.95 -11.54 -9.26
CA ASP A 339 -26.26 -12.81 -9.91
C ASP A 339 -25.41 -13.00 -11.18
N ARG A 340 -24.08 -13.10 -10.97
CA ARG A 340 -23.03 -13.19 -12.01
C ARG A 340 -23.31 -14.22 -13.11
N ALA A 341 -24.32 -15.09 -12.97
CA ALA A 341 -24.85 -15.97 -14.01
C ALA A 341 -25.25 -15.26 -15.33
N GLN A 342 -25.51 -13.94 -15.31
CA GLN A 342 -25.85 -13.16 -16.51
C GLN A 342 -24.65 -12.47 -17.19
N TRP A 343 -23.41 -12.75 -16.79
CA TRP A 343 -22.25 -12.18 -17.49
C TRP A 343 -22.25 -12.60 -18.97
N PRO A 344 -22.11 -11.66 -19.91
CA PRO A 344 -21.89 -12.00 -21.31
C PRO A 344 -20.52 -12.67 -21.46
N ARG A 345 -20.43 -13.72 -22.29
CA ARG A 345 -19.13 -14.24 -22.74
C ARG A 345 -18.40 -13.14 -23.50
N LEU A 346 -17.22 -12.76 -23.03
CA LEU A 346 -16.37 -11.76 -23.67
C LEU A 346 -15.05 -12.41 -24.08
N TRP A 347 -14.52 -12.01 -25.23
CA TRP A 347 -13.36 -12.68 -25.83
C TRP A 347 -12.07 -11.95 -25.42
N GLY A 348 -11.05 -12.67 -24.93
CA GLY A 348 -9.69 -12.17 -24.72
C GLY A 348 -8.96 -12.81 -23.53
N SER A 349 -7.63 -12.89 -23.60
CA SER A 349 -6.79 -13.56 -22.57
C SER A 349 -6.91 -12.94 -21.17
N SER A 350 -7.27 -11.65 -21.07
CA SER A 350 -7.50 -10.95 -19.80
C SER A 350 -8.79 -11.39 -19.07
N TRP A 351 -9.64 -12.18 -19.74
CA TRP A 351 -10.95 -12.61 -19.24
C TRP A 351 -10.97 -14.03 -18.70
N ALA A 352 -9.94 -14.82 -18.99
CA ALA A 352 -9.91 -16.25 -18.69
C ALA A 352 -10.22 -16.56 -17.21
N LEU A 353 -9.67 -15.78 -16.27
CA LEU A 353 -9.88 -15.96 -14.83
C LEU A 353 -11.32 -15.68 -14.39
N PHE A 354 -11.93 -14.65 -14.98
CA PHE A 354 -13.30 -14.23 -14.74
C PHE A 354 -14.29 -15.19 -15.42
N ASP A 355 -13.94 -15.71 -16.60
CA ASP A 355 -14.70 -16.75 -17.29
C ASP A 355 -14.71 -18.05 -16.50
N CYS A 356 -13.56 -18.48 -15.94
CA CYS A 356 -13.52 -19.61 -15.00
C CYS A 356 -14.50 -19.40 -13.84
N GLU A 357 -14.46 -18.23 -13.20
CA GLU A 357 -15.35 -17.91 -12.08
C GLU A 357 -16.83 -17.97 -12.50
N TYR A 358 -17.16 -17.37 -13.63
CA TYR A 358 -18.50 -17.37 -14.20
C TYR A 358 -19.02 -18.79 -14.49
N LEU A 359 -18.20 -19.59 -15.17
CA LEU A 359 -18.50 -20.95 -15.58
C LEU A 359 -18.76 -21.84 -14.34
N LEU A 360 -17.90 -21.76 -13.32
CA LEU A 360 -18.07 -22.45 -12.04
C LEU A 360 -19.41 -22.14 -11.36
N ARG A 361 -19.82 -20.86 -11.35
CA ARG A 361 -21.10 -20.45 -10.74
C ARG A 361 -22.32 -21.01 -11.46
N ARG A 362 -22.31 -21.07 -12.79
CA ARG A 362 -23.42 -21.66 -13.56
C ARG A 362 -23.46 -23.18 -13.44
N GLY A 363 -22.29 -23.80 -13.39
CA GLY A 363 -22.09 -25.25 -13.39
C GLY A 363 -22.91 -26.00 -14.44
N GLU A 364 -22.97 -25.43 -15.64
CA GLU A 364 -23.54 -26.08 -16.83
C GLU A 364 -22.58 -27.17 -17.30
N GLY A 365 -23.09 -28.37 -17.62
CA GLY A 365 -22.26 -29.56 -17.93
C GLY A 365 -21.39 -29.51 -19.20
N ASN A 366 -21.22 -28.34 -19.81
CA ASN A 366 -20.35 -28.10 -20.96
C ASN A 366 -19.34 -26.98 -20.63
N LEU A 367 -18.84 -26.99 -19.39
CA LEU A 367 -17.69 -26.19 -18.98
C LEU A 367 -16.53 -26.54 -19.89
N ASP A 368 -15.82 -25.53 -20.40
CA ASP A 368 -14.50 -25.75 -20.97
C ASP A 368 -13.52 -25.99 -19.83
N ILE A 369 -13.63 -27.17 -19.21
CA ILE A 369 -12.78 -27.60 -18.10
C ILE A 369 -11.32 -27.60 -18.55
N ASP A 370 -11.05 -27.78 -19.84
CA ASP A 370 -9.70 -27.82 -20.38
C ASP A 370 -9.03 -26.44 -20.30
N ASP A 371 -9.75 -25.39 -20.70
CA ASP A 371 -9.29 -24.01 -20.51
C ASP A 371 -9.09 -23.71 -19.02
N MET A 372 -10.05 -24.08 -18.17
CA MET A 372 -9.95 -23.82 -16.73
C MET A 372 -8.73 -24.52 -16.09
N VAL A 373 -8.54 -25.80 -16.40
CA VAL A 373 -7.39 -26.60 -15.95
C VAL A 373 -6.10 -25.97 -16.44
N SER A 374 -6.01 -25.60 -17.72
CA SER A 374 -4.83 -24.95 -18.28
C SER A 374 -4.52 -23.62 -17.59
N ILE A 375 -5.54 -22.82 -17.28
CA ILE A 375 -5.37 -21.54 -16.59
C ILE A 375 -4.88 -21.78 -15.14
N ALA A 376 -5.49 -22.73 -14.42
CA ALA A 376 -5.06 -23.09 -13.07
C ALA A 376 -3.61 -23.63 -13.05
N GLU A 377 -3.23 -24.47 -14.01
CA GLU A 377 -1.84 -24.93 -14.17
C GLU A 377 -0.88 -23.78 -14.49
N GLY A 378 -1.29 -22.84 -15.35
CA GLY A 378 -0.53 -21.61 -15.65
C GLY A 378 -0.32 -20.71 -14.43
N LEU A 379 -1.23 -20.74 -13.46
CA LEU A 379 -1.09 -20.07 -12.15
C LEU A 379 -0.28 -20.85 -11.12
N GLY A 380 0.16 -22.08 -11.44
CA GLY A 380 0.78 -22.98 -10.46
C GLY A 380 -0.20 -23.64 -9.48
N LEU A 381 -1.51 -23.52 -9.68
CA LEU A 381 -2.56 -24.07 -8.82
C LEU A 381 -2.89 -25.53 -9.18
N ARG A 382 -1.90 -26.41 -8.99
CA ARG A 382 -1.95 -27.82 -9.46
C ARG A 382 -3.05 -28.65 -8.80
N ASP A 383 -3.40 -28.38 -7.57
CA ASP A 383 -4.45 -29.08 -6.83
C ASP A 383 -5.86 -28.65 -7.27
N VAL A 384 -6.04 -27.38 -7.64
CA VAL A 384 -7.26 -26.87 -8.30
C VAL A 384 -7.45 -27.60 -9.63
N ALA A 385 -6.40 -27.63 -10.45
CA ALA A 385 -6.39 -28.34 -11.73
C ALA A 385 -6.69 -29.84 -11.57
N ALA A 386 -6.07 -30.50 -10.59
CA ALA A 386 -6.32 -31.90 -10.29
C ALA A 386 -7.79 -32.17 -9.96
N ARG A 387 -8.39 -31.35 -9.09
CA ARG A 387 -9.80 -31.48 -8.71
C ARG A 387 -10.76 -31.31 -9.90
N TRP A 388 -10.50 -30.34 -10.77
CA TRP A 388 -11.34 -30.14 -11.96
C TRP A 388 -11.19 -31.28 -12.97
N CYS A 389 -9.98 -31.86 -13.13
CA CYS A 389 -9.78 -33.09 -13.91
C CYS A 389 -10.55 -34.28 -13.32
N GLU A 390 -10.49 -34.48 -11.99
CA GLU A 390 -11.23 -35.56 -11.31
C GLU A 390 -12.74 -35.44 -11.52
N THR A 391 -13.26 -34.21 -11.48
CA THR A 391 -14.70 -33.92 -11.71
C THR A 391 -15.15 -34.35 -13.12
N ARG A 392 -14.23 -34.43 -14.09
CA ARG A 392 -14.46 -34.86 -15.48
C ARG A 392 -14.20 -36.36 -15.71
N GLY A 393 -13.88 -37.15 -14.67
CA GLY A 393 -13.55 -38.57 -14.82
C GLY A 393 -12.07 -38.84 -15.11
N GLY A 394 -11.17 -37.88 -14.86
CA GLY A 394 -9.73 -38.11 -14.75
C GLY A 394 -8.91 -37.98 -16.03
N GLU A 395 -9.52 -37.66 -17.18
CA GLU A 395 -8.77 -37.35 -18.39
C GLU A 395 -8.11 -35.97 -18.28
N ARG A 396 -6.78 -35.93 -18.26
CA ARG A 396 -6.03 -34.68 -18.33
C ARG A 396 -6.04 -34.17 -19.78
N PRO A 397 -6.45 -32.93 -20.04
CA PRO A 397 -6.32 -32.34 -21.36
C PRO A 397 -4.85 -32.32 -21.83
N MET A 398 -4.66 -32.36 -23.15
CA MET A 398 -3.39 -31.88 -23.71
C MET A 398 -3.25 -30.42 -23.33
N ALA A 399 -2.21 -30.07 -22.59
CA ALA A 399 -1.90 -28.70 -22.25
C ALA A 399 -1.78 -27.87 -23.54
N ILE A 400 -2.78 -27.06 -23.83
CA ILE A 400 -2.66 -25.98 -24.81
C ILE A 400 -2.11 -24.82 -23.99
N PRO A 401 -0.84 -24.41 -24.18
CA PRO A 401 -0.29 -23.29 -23.43
C PRO A 401 -1.09 -22.04 -23.78
N HIS A 402 -2.03 -21.67 -22.92
CA HIS A 402 -2.59 -20.33 -22.94
C HIS A 402 -1.48 -19.38 -22.48
N PRO A 403 -1.04 -18.43 -23.31
CA PRO A 403 -0.20 -17.36 -22.83
C PRO A 403 -1.10 -16.50 -21.94
N VAL A 404 -1.18 -16.84 -20.65
CA VAL A 404 -1.56 -15.87 -19.65
C VAL A 404 -0.43 -14.85 -19.68
N LYS A 405 -0.52 -13.88 -20.58
CA LYS A 405 0.42 -12.77 -20.69
C LYS A 405 0.41 -12.08 -19.33
N ASP A 406 1.50 -12.29 -18.60
CA ASP A 406 1.91 -11.62 -17.39
C ASP A 406 0.77 -11.15 -16.47
N ILE A 407 0.41 -12.02 -15.53
CA ILE A 407 -0.15 -11.56 -14.25
C ILE A 407 0.82 -10.59 -13.56
N SER A 408 2.11 -10.58 -13.92
CA SER A 408 3.08 -9.59 -13.46
C SER A 408 2.77 -8.14 -13.93
N GLU A 409 1.99 -7.93 -15.00
CA GLU A 409 1.45 -6.60 -15.32
C GLU A 409 0.35 -6.17 -14.34
N ILE A 410 -0.25 -7.11 -13.60
CA ILE A 410 -1.20 -6.88 -12.50
C ILE A 410 -0.46 -6.48 -11.20
N ASP A 411 0.85 -6.74 -11.13
CA ASP A 411 1.65 -6.85 -9.92
C ASP A 411 2.55 -5.62 -9.61
N LYS A 412 2.36 -4.50 -10.33
CA LYS A 412 3.07 -3.25 -10.04
C LYS A 412 2.46 -2.52 -8.85
N GLU A 413 2.65 -3.07 -7.66
CA GLU A 413 2.68 -2.40 -6.33
C GLU A 413 2.61 -3.46 -5.22
N MET A 414 3.72 -4.18 -4.92
CA MET A 414 4.15 -4.71 -3.60
C MET A 414 5.14 -5.90 -3.74
N PRO A 415 5.95 -6.19 -2.68
CA PRO A 415 7.31 -6.70 -2.83
C PRO A 415 7.37 -8.23 -2.86
N VAL A 416 8.03 -8.76 -3.88
CA VAL A 416 8.38 -10.19 -3.91
C VAL A 416 9.72 -10.40 -3.21
N THR A 417 9.75 -11.28 -2.22
CA THR A 417 11.00 -11.79 -1.61
C THR A 417 11.41 -13.05 -2.35
N ILE A 418 12.53 -12.99 -3.07
CA ILE A 418 13.19 -14.17 -3.64
C ILE A 418 14.68 -14.11 -3.30
N SER A 419 15.24 -15.29 -3.06
CA SER A 419 16.59 -15.52 -2.57
C SER A 419 17.33 -16.50 -3.49
N GLY A 420 18.49 -16.11 -4.06
CA GLY A 420 19.48 -16.99 -4.71
C GLY A 420 20.29 -16.37 -5.84
N ARG A 421 21.54 -16.82 -6.07
CA ARG A 421 22.44 -16.30 -7.12
C ARG A 421 23.14 -17.41 -7.92
N VAL A 422 23.67 -16.96 -9.04
CA VAL A 422 23.98 -17.63 -10.31
C VAL A 422 25.50 -17.83 -10.48
N ASP A 423 25.89 -19.02 -10.95
CA ASP A 423 27.19 -19.26 -11.61
C ASP A 423 26.97 -19.82 -13.03
N GLY A 424 27.63 -19.19 -14.01
CA GLY A 424 28.14 -19.90 -15.20
C GLY A 424 27.25 -20.06 -16.45
N ALA A 425 27.08 -18.96 -17.18
CA ALA A 425 26.93 -18.77 -18.64
C ALA A 425 26.56 -19.92 -19.61
N GLY A 426 25.54 -19.62 -20.44
CA GLY A 426 25.40 -20.09 -21.83
C GLY A 426 24.28 -19.32 -22.54
N ILE A 427 24.62 -18.35 -23.41
CA ILE A 427 23.66 -17.58 -24.22
C ILE A 427 23.66 -18.18 -25.63
N GLU A 428 22.54 -18.78 -26.05
CA GLU A 428 22.24 -19.01 -27.47
C GLU A 428 21.25 -17.96 -27.97
N SER A 429 21.67 -17.22 -29.00
CA SER A 429 20.89 -16.16 -29.62
C SER A 429 19.88 -16.73 -30.61
N SER A 430 18.59 -16.54 -30.36
CA SER A 430 17.62 -16.41 -31.44
C SER A 430 16.61 -15.30 -31.13
N GLU A 431 16.22 -14.61 -32.20
CA GLU A 431 15.51 -13.34 -32.17
C GLU A 431 14.16 -13.47 -31.45
N ARG A 432 13.97 -12.64 -30.41
CA ARG A 432 12.73 -12.34 -29.65
C ARG A 432 12.50 -12.96 -28.26
N SER A 433 13.45 -13.68 -27.67
CA SER A 433 13.45 -13.89 -26.21
C SER A 433 14.79 -14.42 -25.73
N ILE A 434 15.26 -13.92 -24.58
CA ILE A 434 16.36 -14.53 -23.84
C ILE A 434 15.72 -15.48 -22.82
N MET A 435 15.90 -16.78 -23.02
CA MET A 435 15.50 -17.82 -22.07
C MET A 435 16.73 -18.15 -21.21
N VAL A 436 16.60 -18.04 -19.89
CA VAL A 436 17.62 -18.51 -18.93
C VAL A 436 17.00 -19.70 -18.20
N THR A 437 17.66 -20.86 -18.22
CA THR A 437 17.28 -22.05 -17.48
C THR A 437 18.30 -22.34 -16.37
N GLY A 438 17.83 -22.44 -15.12
CA GLY A 438 18.61 -22.88 -13.95
C GLY A 438 17.80 -22.86 -12.65
N GLU A 439 18.01 -23.85 -11.77
CA GLU A 439 17.39 -23.97 -10.43
C GLU A 439 18.15 -23.12 -9.38
N VAL A 440 17.44 -22.45 -8.47
CA VAL A 440 17.93 -21.30 -7.66
C VAL A 440 17.84 -21.55 -6.13
N VAL A 441 18.89 -21.23 -5.36
CA VAL A 441 18.86 -21.09 -3.87
C VAL A 441 19.80 -19.98 -3.32
N GLY A 442 19.23 -19.04 -2.53
CA GLY A 442 19.79 -18.26 -1.37
C GLY A 442 20.64 -16.96 -1.54
N TRP A 443 20.11 -15.75 -1.23
CA TRP A 443 20.80 -14.49 -0.80
C TRP A 443 19.91 -13.66 0.17
N GLU A 444 20.50 -12.95 1.14
CA GLU A 444 19.82 -11.99 2.03
C GLU A 444 20.26 -10.55 1.72
N MET A 445 19.41 -9.77 1.06
CA MET A 445 19.45 -8.31 1.13
C MET A 445 18.65 -7.87 2.35
N SER A 446 19.24 -7.06 3.24
CA SER A 446 18.50 -6.48 4.35
C SER A 446 17.32 -5.65 3.82
N ARG A 447 16.20 -5.68 4.56
CA ARG A 447 14.92 -5.03 4.21
C ARG A 447 15.11 -3.54 3.84
N SER A 448 16.10 -2.89 4.45
CA SER A 448 16.48 -1.49 4.23
C SER A 448 16.98 -1.23 2.80
N TRP A 449 17.70 -2.17 2.20
CA TRP A 449 18.25 -2.04 0.84
C TRP A 449 17.18 -2.10 -0.25
N ARG A 450 16.18 -2.95 -0.07
CA ARG A 450 15.04 -3.07 -1.00
C ARG A 450 14.13 -1.86 -0.91
N LEU A 451 13.84 -1.41 0.32
CA LEU A 451 13.09 -0.19 0.56
C LEU A 451 13.79 1.02 -0.05
N ALA A 452 15.12 1.10 0.01
CA ALA A 452 15.88 2.19 -0.58
C ALA A 452 15.83 2.25 -2.10
N LEU A 453 15.98 1.09 -2.76
CA LEU A 453 15.89 1.01 -4.22
C LEU A 453 14.46 1.30 -4.71
N ILE A 454 13.45 0.79 -3.98
CA ILE A 454 12.03 1.01 -4.26
C ILE A 454 11.63 2.47 -3.96
N HIS A 455 12.15 3.10 -2.89
CA HIS A 455 11.93 4.52 -2.61
C HIS A 455 12.62 5.40 -3.66
N ALA A 456 13.87 5.11 -4.05
CA ALA A 456 14.58 5.91 -5.05
C ALA A 456 13.90 5.85 -6.43
N LEU A 457 13.33 4.69 -6.79
CA LEU A 457 12.61 4.49 -8.06
C LEU A 457 11.13 4.92 -7.99
N GLY A 458 10.49 4.84 -6.83
CA GLY A 458 9.06 5.12 -6.64
C GLY A 458 8.73 6.53 -6.11
N VAL A 459 9.56 7.11 -5.25
CA VAL A 459 9.36 8.44 -4.64
C VAL A 459 9.93 9.57 -5.49
N GLY A 460 10.73 9.25 -6.52
CA GLY A 460 11.26 10.23 -7.45
C GLY A 460 10.21 11.16 -8.07
N VAL A 461 8.92 10.82 -8.08
CA VAL A 461 7.92 11.76 -8.63
C VAL A 461 7.65 12.97 -7.69
N ASN A 462 7.88 12.86 -6.36
CA ASN A 462 7.29 13.81 -5.40
C ASN A 462 8.19 14.38 -4.28
N ALA A 463 9.48 14.04 -4.14
CA ALA A 463 10.31 14.63 -3.06
C ALA A 463 11.82 14.75 -3.38
N PRO A 464 12.26 15.75 -4.18
CA PRO A 464 13.67 15.93 -4.55
C PRO A 464 14.59 16.28 -3.37
N GLU A 465 14.09 17.01 -2.36
CA GLU A 465 14.94 17.53 -1.26
C GLU A 465 15.51 16.46 -0.32
N GLN A 466 14.86 15.31 -0.20
CA GLN A 466 15.30 14.20 0.67
C GLN A 466 16.06 13.10 -0.08
N LEU A 467 16.09 13.17 -1.42
CA LEU A 467 16.64 12.12 -2.25
C LEU A 467 18.16 11.98 -2.10
N LEU A 468 18.88 13.11 -2.12
CA LEU A 468 20.34 13.10 -2.06
C LEU A 468 20.88 12.63 -0.69
N PRO A 469 20.40 13.13 0.47
CA PRO A 469 20.84 12.61 1.77
C PRO A 469 20.62 11.10 1.91
N PHE A 470 19.46 10.62 1.42
CA PHE A 470 19.14 9.20 1.43
C PHE A 470 20.06 8.38 0.52
N ALA A 471 20.28 8.84 -0.72
CA ALA A 471 21.15 8.16 -1.67
C ALA A 471 22.60 8.07 -1.17
N VAL A 472 23.09 9.11 -0.48
CA VAL A 472 24.40 9.10 0.18
C VAL A 472 24.45 8.06 1.30
N GLU A 473 23.47 8.02 2.18
CA GLU A 473 23.41 7.04 3.29
C GLU A 473 23.41 5.60 2.75
N VAL A 474 22.63 5.35 1.70
CA VAL A 474 22.56 4.06 1.02
C VAL A 474 23.91 3.70 0.40
N LEU A 475 24.56 4.62 -0.32
CA LEU A 475 25.84 4.34 -0.95
C LEU A 475 26.97 4.12 0.08
N ASP A 476 27.00 4.89 1.17
CA ASP A 476 27.98 4.75 2.25
C ASP A 476 27.81 3.43 3.01
N SER A 477 26.57 3.04 3.28
CA SER A 477 26.28 1.74 3.88
C SER A 477 26.69 0.59 2.94
N ALA A 478 26.59 0.77 1.62
CA ALA A 478 26.92 -0.27 0.63
C ALA A 478 28.44 -0.39 0.52
N ARG A 479 29.14 0.76 0.49
CA ARG A 479 30.59 0.84 0.57
C ARG A 479 31.11 0.11 1.80
N ALA A 480 30.50 0.33 2.97
CA ALA A 480 30.92 -0.29 4.22
C ALA A 480 30.71 -1.82 4.25
N GLN A 481 29.67 -2.33 3.58
CA GLN A 481 29.33 -3.75 3.59
C GLN A 481 30.00 -4.56 2.47
N LEU A 482 30.15 -3.97 1.29
CA LEU A 482 30.55 -4.67 0.06
C LEU A 482 31.95 -4.27 -0.42
N GLY A 483 32.37 -3.03 -0.15
CA GLY A 483 33.58 -2.44 -0.71
C GLY A 483 33.37 -1.83 -2.10
N GLU A 484 34.22 -0.87 -2.47
CA GLU A 484 34.05 -0.03 -3.68
C GLU A 484 34.26 -0.76 -5.00
N ALA A 485 34.99 -1.87 -4.98
CA ALA A 485 35.23 -2.71 -6.15
C ALA A 485 34.15 -3.78 -6.36
N ASP A 486 33.20 -3.92 -5.43
CA ASP A 486 32.17 -4.95 -5.54
C ASP A 486 31.15 -4.63 -6.65
N PRO A 487 30.81 -5.58 -7.54
CA PRO A 487 29.87 -5.34 -8.63
C PRO A 487 28.48 -4.85 -8.19
N HIS A 488 28.03 -5.20 -6.99
CA HIS A 488 26.75 -4.73 -6.46
C HIS A 488 26.84 -3.31 -5.91
N TYR A 489 27.96 -2.94 -5.27
CA TYR A 489 28.21 -1.54 -4.91
C TYR A 489 28.18 -0.67 -6.17
N LEU A 490 28.86 -1.11 -7.23
CA LEU A 490 28.89 -0.40 -8.51
C LEU A 490 27.51 -0.34 -9.18
N PHE A 491 26.72 -1.41 -9.09
CA PHE A 491 25.35 -1.43 -9.60
C PHE A 491 24.42 -0.48 -8.82
N ILE A 492 24.53 -0.44 -7.49
CA ILE A 492 23.80 0.49 -6.62
C ILE A 492 24.20 1.92 -6.95
N GLY A 493 25.50 2.18 -7.07
CA GLY A 493 26.05 3.47 -7.49
C GLY A 493 25.48 3.89 -8.85
N ARG A 494 25.42 2.97 -9.82
CA ARG A 494 24.84 3.22 -11.14
C ARG A 494 23.39 3.70 -11.05
N ILE A 495 22.53 2.99 -10.33
CA ILE A 495 21.11 3.34 -10.20
C ILE A 495 20.95 4.69 -9.49
N LEU A 496 21.63 4.89 -8.36
CA LEU A 496 21.51 6.13 -7.61
C LEU A 496 22.05 7.32 -8.39
N GLY A 497 23.17 7.16 -9.11
CA GLY A 497 23.74 8.19 -9.97
C GLY A 497 22.80 8.59 -11.11
N LEU A 498 22.12 7.63 -11.74
CA LEU A 498 21.09 7.91 -12.76
C LEU A 498 19.91 8.70 -12.19
N VAL A 499 19.40 8.27 -11.02
CA VAL A 499 18.30 8.93 -10.32
C VAL A 499 18.70 10.37 -9.96
N ALA A 500 19.84 10.56 -9.30
CA ALA A 500 20.34 11.89 -8.96
C ALA A 500 20.49 12.81 -10.19
N GLY A 501 21.04 12.28 -11.29
CA GLY A 501 21.17 13.04 -12.53
C GLY A 501 19.82 13.43 -13.13
N ALA A 502 18.81 12.56 -13.06
CA ALA A 502 17.45 12.87 -13.49
C ALA A 502 16.78 13.97 -12.65
N PHE A 503 17.14 14.11 -11.38
CA PHE A 503 16.65 15.19 -10.49
C PHE A 503 17.48 16.47 -10.53
N GLY A 504 18.61 16.47 -11.23
CA GLY A 504 19.47 17.65 -11.40
C GLY A 504 20.62 17.74 -10.40
N GLU A 505 20.88 16.70 -9.62
CA GLU A 505 22.03 16.61 -8.71
C GLU A 505 23.29 16.16 -9.48
N LEU A 506 23.69 16.97 -10.47
CA LEU A 506 24.65 16.57 -11.50
C LEU A 506 26.07 16.34 -11.00
N ASP A 507 26.52 17.07 -9.98
CA ASP A 507 27.87 16.91 -9.43
C ASP A 507 28.02 15.58 -8.68
N TRP A 508 27.00 15.19 -7.91
CA TRP A 508 26.99 13.90 -7.23
C TRP A 508 26.78 12.74 -8.20
N ALA A 509 25.84 12.89 -9.14
CA ALA A 509 25.62 11.91 -10.20
C ALA A 509 26.90 11.64 -11.00
N TYR A 510 27.66 12.70 -11.34
CA TYR A 510 28.94 12.58 -12.03
C TYR A 510 29.96 11.80 -11.20
N ALA A 511 30.15 12.16 -9.93
CA ALA A 511 31.11 11.50 -9.05
C ALA A 511 30.84 9.99 -8.96
N VAL A 512 29.58 9.60 -8.76
CA VAL A 512 29.20 8.19 -8.62
C VAL A 512 29.28 7.44 -9.96
N LEU A 513 28.77 8.01 -11.05
CA LEU A 513 28.76 7.32 -12.35
C LEU A 513 30.13 7.22 -12.99
N LEU A 514 31.05 8.14 -12.68
CA LEU A 514 32.42 8.07 -13.20
C LEU A 514 33.14 6.83 -12.68
N ASP A 515 33.07 6.56 -11.38
CA ASP A 515 33.68 5.38 -10.76
C ASP A 515 33.12 4.08 -11.36
N VAL A 516 31.80 4.04 -11.57
CA VAL A 516 31.12 2.90 -12.21
C VAL A 516 31.58 2.72 -13.66
N ALA A 517 31.65 3.81 -14.43
CA ALA A 517 32.08 3.78 -15.82
C ALA A 517 33.54 3.33 -15.97
N GLU A 518 34.43 3.79 -15.08
CA GLU A 518 35.84 3.37 -15.10
C GLU A 518 35.99 1.87 -14.86
N VAL A 519 35.22 1.30 -13.93
CA VAL A 519 35.26 -0.15 -13.68
C VAL A 519 34.63 -0.92 -14.84
N ALA A 520 33.52 -0.45 -15.39
CA ALA A 520 32.85 -1.07 -16.54
C ALA A 520 33.73 -1.16 -17.80
N LEU A 521 34.68 -0.23 -17.96
CA LEU A 521 35.65 -0.23 -19.07
C LEU A 521 36.83 -1.18 -18.84
N ARG A 522 37.16 -1.49 -17.58
CA ARG A 522 38.29 -2.37 -17.22
C ARG A 522 37.86 -3.83 -17.04
N GLU A 523 36.66 -4.06 -16.54
CA GLU A 523 36.14 -5.36 -16.14
C GLU A 523 34.86 -5.70 -16.93
N ASP A 524 34.71 -6.95 -17.39
CA ASP A 524 33.53 -7.36 -18.16
C ASP A 524 32.36 -7.72 -17.23
N TYR A 525 31.70 -6.68 -16.69
CA TYR A 525 30.44 -6.83 -15.95
C TYR A 525 29.25 -6.51 -16.87
N PRO A 526 28.45 -7.51 -17.29
CA PRO A 526 27.32 -7.29 -18.19
C PRO A 526 26.31 -6.25 -17.68
N LEU A 527 26.10 -6.20 -16.36
CA LEU A 527 25.19 -5.27 -15.70
C LEU A 527 25.72 -3.83 -15.59
N LEU A 528 27.00 -3.59 -15.88
CA LEU A 528 27.60 -2.25 -15.90
C LEU A 528 27.84 -1.72 -17.33
N ARG A 529 27.58 -2.53 -18.36
CA ARG A 529 27.69 -2.10 -19.77
C ARG A 529 26.79 -0.88 -20.02
N GLY A 530 27.36 0.15 -20.65
CA GLY A 530 26.71 1.42 -20.97
C GLY A 530 26.72 2.47 -19.84
N ALA A 531 27.36 2.21 -18.70
CA ALA A 531 27.50 3.21 -17.63
C ALA A 531 28.32 4.43 -18.06
N ASP A 532 29.26 4.25 -18.98
CA ASP A 532 30.05 5.29 -19.63
C ASP A 532 29.20 6.22 -20.51
N LEU A 533 28.24 5.67 -21.26
CA LEU A 533 27.25 6.46 -22.02
C LEU A 533 26.29 7.21 -21.09
N GLU A 534 25.95 6.63 -19.94
CA GLU A 534 25.12 7.30 -18.94
C GLU A 534 25.89 8.44 -18.26
N CYS A 535 27.18 8.24 -17.97
CA CYS A 535 28.05 9.29 -17.45
C CYS A 535 28.26 10.41 -18.48
N SER A 536 28.40 10.10 -19.78
CA SER A 536 28.55 11.13 -20.83
C SER A 536 27.35 12.08 -20.92
N VAL A 537 26.14 11.58 -20.64
CA VAL A 537 24.93 12.42 -20.55
C VAL A 537 25.05 13.44 -19.41
N VAL A 538 25.46 13.00 -18.21
CA VAL A 538 25.66 13.90 -17.06
C VAL A 538 26.77 14.92 -17.34
N VAL A 539 27.88 14.50 -17.95
CA VAL A 539 28.99 15.38 -18.35
C VAL A 539 28.53 16.46 -19.35
N ALA A 540 27.70 16.09 -20.32
CA ALA A 540 27.11 17.05 -21.27
C ALA A 540 26.16 18.02 -20.56
N MET A 541 25.31 17.55 -19.65
CA MET A 541 24.41 18.41 -18.86
C MET A 541 25.19 19.39 -17.97
N ARG A 542 26.39 19.04 -17.50
CA ARG A 542 27.30 19.95 -16.77
C ARG A 542 28.03 20.95 -17.67
N GLY A 543 27.83 20.90 -18.98
CA GLY A 543 28.44 21.80 -19.96
C GLY A 543 29.83 21.37 -20.47
N SER A 544 30.30 20.17 -20.12
CA SER A 544 31.61 19.66 -20.54
C SER A 544 31.51 18.85 -21.85
N PHE A 545 31.09 19.52 -22.93
CA PHE A 545 30.66 18.86 -24.18
C PHE A 545 31.75 18.00 -24.86
N GLU A 546 32.98 18.49 -24.96
CA GLU A 546 34.09 17.75 -25.58
C GLU A 546 34.39 16.46 -24.81
N GLN A 547 34.39 16.52 -23.48
CA GLN A 547 34.59 15.35 -22.62
C GLN A 547 33.47 14.33 -22.80
N ALA A 548 32.21 14.78 -22.87
CA ALA A 548 31.08 13.90 -23.10
C ALA A 548 31.21 13.14 -24.44
N LEU A 549 31.59 13.83 -25.51
CA LEU A 549 31.77 13.21 -26.83
C LEU A 549 32.94 12.23 -26.87
N ASP A 550 34.04 12.54 -26.17
CA ASP A 550 35.18 11.64 -26.03
C ASP A 550 34.82 10.34 -25.27
N MET A 551 33.95 10.42 -24.27
CA MET A 551 33.43 9.22 -23.58
C MET A 551 32.58 8.34 -24.51
N VAL A 552 31.71 8.93 -25.31
CA VAL A 552 30.89 8.21 -26.31
C VAL A 552 31.78 7.51 -27.34
N ALA A 553 32.83 8.18 -27.82
CA ALA A 553 33.75 7.62 -28.81
C ALA A 553 34.52 6.40 -28.30
N ARG A 554 34.78 6.34 -26.99
CA ARG A 554 35.50 5.24 -26.32
C ARG A 554 34.60 4.09 -25.86
N SER A 555 33.27 4.24 -25.96
CA SER A 555 32.32 3.28 -25.42
C SER A 555 32.31 1.95 -26.19
N PRO A 556 32.44 0.79 -25.52
CA PRO A 556 32.42 -0.53 -26.15
C PRO A 556 31.00 -1.07 -26.40
N VAL A 557 29.94 -0.26 -26.25
CA VAL A 557 28.56 -0.74 -26.39
C VAL A 557 28.26 -1.14 -27.84
N GLU A 558 28.09 -2.45 -28.05
CA GLU A 558 27.79 -3.07 -29.35
C GLU A 558 26.30 -3.05 -29.73
N ASN A 559 25.39 -2.83 -28.76
CA ASN A 559 23.95 -2.81 -29.01
C ASN A 559 23.54 -1.51 -29.74
N GLU A 560 23.18 -1.66 -31.01
CA GLU A 560 22.86 -0.56 -31.93
C GLU A 560 21.62 0.25 -31.49
N ASP A 561 20.61 -0.40 -30.91
CA ASP A 561 19.39 0.26 -30.44
C ASP A 561 19.63 1.09 -29.18
N ALA A 562 20.41 0.55 -28.23
CA ALA A 562 20.79 1.29 -27.03
C ALA A 562 21.66 2.50 -27.39
N ARG A 563 22.62 2.30 -28.32
CA ARG A 563 23.52 3.34 -28.81
C ARG A 563 22.78 4.48 -29.50
N ARG A 564 21.72 4.18 -30.28
CA ARG A 564 20.92 5.18 -30.99
C ARG A 564 20.31 6.24 -30.05
N ALA A 565 19.78 5.83 -28.91
CA ALA A 565 19.18 6.78 -27.94
C ALA A 565 20.22 7.77 -27.37
N PHE A 566 21.46 7.32 -27.12
CA PHE A 566 22.55 8.20 -26.68
C PHE A 566 23.09 9.06 -27.82
N GLU A 567 23.17 8.52 -29.03
CA GLU A 567 23.57 9.30 -30.22
C GLU A 567 22.59 10.43 -30.50
N ASP A 568 21.29 10.19 -30.32
CA ASP A 568 20.23 11.20 -30.45
C ASP A 568 20.41 12.34 -29.44
N PHE A 569 20.65 12.02 -28.17
CA PHE A 569 20.99 13.02 -27.16
C PHE A 569 22.28 13.79 -27.54
N HIS A 570 23.33 13.09 -27.96
CA HIS A 570 24.61 13.72 -28.28
C HIS A 570 24.63 14.52 -29.60
N ARG A 571 23.57 14.45 -30.42
CA ARG A 571 23.36 15.45 -31.48
C ARG A 571 23.19 16.86 -30.91
N LEU A 572 22.48 17.00 -29.78
CA LEU A 572 22.36 18.28 -29.08
C LEU A 572 23.69 18.74 -28.49
N THR A 573 24.51 17.80 -27.98
CA THR A 573 25.86 18.10 -27.47
C THR A 573 26.77 18.66 -28.58
N ARG A 574 26.75 18.06 -29.78
CA ARG A 574 27.51 18.57 -30.94
C ARG A 574 27.00 19.93 -31.42
N ALA A 575 25.68 20.13 -31.42
CA ALA A 575 25.09 21.44 -31.72
C ALA A 575 25.61 22.53 -30.79
N ALA A 576 25.85 22.21 -29.51
CA ALA A 576 26.35 23.17 -28.52
C ALA A 576 27.81 23.58 -28.77
N LEU A 577 28.57 22.76 -29.51
CA LEU A 577 29.91 23.09 -30.00
C LEU A 577 29.91 23.79 -31.37
N GLY A 578 28.73 24.08 -31.93
CA GLY A 578 28.58 24.74 -33.23
C GLY A 578 28.71 23.80 -34.44
N GLU A 579 28.65 22.48 -34.23
CA GLU A 579 28.60 21.54 -35.34
C GLU A 579 27.22 21.56 -36.03
N PRO A 580 27.17 21.44 -37.37
CA PRO A 580 25.91 21.39 -38.10
C PRO A 580 25.13 20.12 -37.75
N THR A 581 23.98 20.27 -37.11
CA THR A 581 23.05 19.16 -36.89
C THR A 581 22.34 18.82 -38.20
N ALA A 582 22.45 17.57 -38.65
CA ALA A 582 21.59 17.05 -39.70
C ALA A 582 20.15 17.04 -39.18
N ALA A 583 19.39 18.08 -39.51
CA ALA A 583 18.00 18.23 -39.12
C ALA A 583 17.16 17.09 -39.73
N THR A 584 16.58 16.25 -38.89
CA THR A 584 15.35 15.53 -39.26
C THR A 584 14.15 16.40 -38.86
N PRO A 585 13.04 16.40 -39.63
CA PRO A 585 11.94 17.37 -39.48
C PRO A 585 11.10 17.22 -38.20
N GLU A 586 11.38 16.22 -37.36
CA GLU A 586 10.59 15.89 -36.17
C GLU A 586 11.53 15.70 -34.95
N GLY A 587 11.76 16.78 -34.18
CA GLY A 587 12.33 16.79 -32.82
C GLY A 587 13.61 17.64 -32.61
N PRO A 588 13.94 18.13 -31.39
CA PRO A 588 13.13 18.38 -30.20
C PRO A 588 13.42 19.76 -29.55
N LEU A 589 13.78 20.79 -30.33
CA LEU A 589 13.88 22.15 -29.78
C LEU A 589 12.51 22.81 -29.86
N ALA A 590 11.86 23.05 -28.72
CA ALA A 590 10.69 23.92 -28.73
C ALA A 590 11.11 25.29 -29.29
N ALA A 591 10.25 25.92 -30.10
CA ALA A 591 10.59 27.18 -30.75
C ALA A 591 11.01 28.23 -29.71
N GLY A 592 12.30 28.59 -29.70
CA GLY A 592 12.88 29.55 -28.76
C GLY A 592 13.47 28.99 -27.47
N GLU A 593 13.52 27.67 -27.28
CA GLU A 593 14.18 27.03 -26.13
C GLU A 593 15.72 27.19 -26.22
N PRO A 594 16.40 27.68 -25.16
CA PRO A 594 17.85 27.68 -25.09
C PRO A 594 18.41 26.25 -25.19
N LEU A 595 19.48 26.06 -25.97
CA LEU A 595 20.05 24.74 -26.22
C LEU A 595 20.49 24.01 -24.93
N PHE A 596 20.96 24.76 -23.93
CA PHE A 596 21.33 24.19 -22.65
C PHE A 596 20.13 23.65 -21.87
N ASP A 597 18.97 24.31 -21.96
CA ASP A 597 17.74 23.86 -21.32
C ASP A 597 17.20 22.59 -22.00
N ALA A 598 17.29 22.53 -23.33
CA ALA A 598 16.96 21.32 -24.08
C ALA A 598 17.89 20.15 -23.72
N LEU A 599 19.19 20.40 -23.55
CA LEU A 599 20.15 19.39 -23.07
C LEU A 599 19.80 18.90 -21.65
N GLN A 600 19.42 19.80 -20.75
CA GLN A 600 18.99 19.44 -19.40
C GLN A 600 17.72 18.57 -19.44
N ARG A 601 16.72 18.98 -20.23
CA ARG A 601 15.43 18.28 -20.34
C ARG A 601 15.59 16.88 -20.93
N GLU A 602 16.24 16.78 -22.08
CA GLU A 602 16.47 15.50 -22.77
C GLU A 602 17.39 14.58 -21.96
N GLY A 603 18.41 15.14 -21.32
CA GLY A 603 19.33 14.39 -20.47
C GLY A 603 18.63 13.78 -19.25
N ARG A 604 17.80 14.56 -18.54
CA ARG A 604 17.01 14.04 -17.41
C ARG A 604 16.04 12.95 -17.84
N MET A 605 15.35 13.14 -18.97
CA MET A 605 14.43 12.14 -19.53
C MET A 605 15.17 10.84 -19.85
N LEU A 606 16.32 10.92 -20.51
CA LEU A 606 17.13 9.76 -20.85
C LEU A 606 17.63 9.03 -19.60
N LEU A 607 18.19 9.74 -18.61
CA LEU A 607 18.66 9.15 -17.36
C LEU A 607 17.51 8.47 -16.58
N ARG A 608 16.31 9.07 -16.57
CA ARG A 608 15.13 8.48 -15.96
C ARG A 608 14.71 7.18 -16.65
N MET A 609 14.59 7.18 -17.98
CA MET A 609 14.26 5.97 -18.74
C MET A 609 15.29 4.84 -18.50
N ARG A 610 16.57 5.21 -18.37
CA ARG A 610 17.65 4.26 -18.05
C ARG A 610 17.52 3.71 -16.63
N ALA A 611 17.26 4.55 -15.64
CA ALA A 611 17.03 4.13 -14.26
C ALA A 611 15.84 3.16 -14.16
N GLU A 612 14.73 3.48 -14.83
CA GLU A 612 13.54 2.61 -14.89
C GLU A 612 13.84 1.29 -15.61
N GLY A 613 14.53 1.32 -16.75
CA GLY A 613 14.91 0.13 -17.51
C GLY A 613 15.82 -0.82 -16.73
N ILE A 614 16.82 -0.27 -16.04
CA ILE A 614 17.75 -1.04 -15.19
C ILE A 614 17.05 -1.55 -13.94
N GLY A 615 16.21 -0.74 -13.30
CA GLY A 615 15.38 -1.14 -12.16
C GLY A 615 14.46 -2.30 -12.51
N ASN A 616 13.80 -2.25 -13.67
CA ASN A 616 12.95 -3.34 -14.18
C ASN A 616 13.77 -4.60 -14.53
N LEU A 617 15.00 -4.44 -15.03
CA LEU A 617 15.90 -5.58 -15.26
C LEU A 617 16.32 -6.22 -13.93
N ALA A 618 16.68 -5.43 -12.93
CA ALA A 618 17.03 -5.90 -11.59
C ALA A 618 15.84 -6.62 -10.93
N ALA A 619 14.64 -6.05 -11.05
CA ALA A 619 13.42 -6.67 -10.56
C ALA A 619 13.16 -8.02 -11.23
N ARG A 620 13.34 -8.12 -12.55
CA ARG A 620 13.21 -9.39 -13.29
C ARG A 620 14.27 -10.42 -12.92
N ILE A 621 15.52 -10.01 -12.74
CA ILE A 621 16.61 -10.88 -12.26
C ILE A 621 16.35 -11.33 -10.82
N ALA A 622 15.72 -10.49 -10.00
CA ALA A 622 15.31 -10.86 -8.65
C ALA A 622 14.06 -11.76 -8.64
N GLN A 623 13.31 -11.83 -9.75
CA GLN A 623 12.05 -12.60 -9.86
C GLN A 623 12.22 -13.99 -10.47
N GLY A 624 13.30 -14.22 -11.24
CA GLY A 624 13.68 -15.53 -11.78
C GLY A 624 14.77 -16.18 -10.95
#